data_AF-A0A5C6RI36-F1
#
_entry.id   AF-A0A5C6RI36-F1
#
_cell.length_a   1.000
_cell.length_b   1.000
_cell.length_c   1.000
_cell.angle_alpha   90.00
_cell.angle_beta   90.00
_cell.angle_gamma   90.00
#
_symmetry.space_group_name_H-M   'P 1'
#
loop_
_entity.id
_entity.type
_entity.pdbx_description
1 polymer ?
#
loop_
_entity_poly.entity_id
_entity_poly.type
_entity_poly.pdbx_seq_one_letter_code
_entity_poly.pdbx_strand_id
1 'polypeptide(L)' 'MEFKILKASCKKWEFKIEEDYPEVGVYLYVFENGECIRDTLQNDVETCKQIAFEDYQLPFDAWEEEKTA' A
#
# COMPACT_ATOMS: atom_id res chain seq x y z
N MET A 1 -11.46 14.76 7.14
CA MET A 1 -10.15 14.27 6.67
C MET A 1 -10.45 13.04 5.86
N GLU A 2 -10.24 13.12 4.56
CA GLU A 2 -10.42 11.98 3.65
C GLU A 2 -9.08 11.26 3.59
N PHE A 3 -8.99 10.10 4.25
CA PHE A 3 -7.83 9.23 4.15
C PHE A 3 -8.01 8.38 2.89
N LYS A 4 -7.03 8.42 1.98
CA LYS A 4 -7.03 7.53 0.82
C LYS A 4 -6.28 6.27 1.19
N ILE A 5 -7.01 5.15 1.17
CA ILE A 5 -6.45 3.84 1.41
C ILE A 5 -6.50 3.08 0.09
N LEU A 6 -5.36 2.57 -0.37
CA LEU A 6 -5.32 1.61 -1.46
C LEU A 6 -4.98 0.23 -0.91
N LYS A 7 -5.63 -0.79 -1.46
CA LYS A 7 -5.34 -2.18 -1.13
C LYS A 7 -5.01 -2.95 -2.39
N ALA A 8 -4.13 -3.92 -2.24
CA ALA A 8 -3.81 -4.86 -3.29
C ALA A 8 -3.50 -6.22 -2.68
N SER A 9 -3.66 -7.28 -3.44
CA SER A 9 -3.26 -8.62 -3.03
C SER A 9 -2.47 -9.29 -4.15
N CYS A 10 -1.40 -9.98 -3.79
CA CYS A 10 -0.61 -10.78 -4.73
C CYS A 10 -0.18 -12.09 -4.07
N LYS A 11 -0.67 -13.21 -4.61
CA LYS A 11 -0.33 -14.57 -4.16
C LYS A 11 -0.64 -14.76 -2.67
N LYS A 12 0.37 -14.66 -1.80
CA LYS A 12 0.29 -14.83 -0.34
C LYS A 12 0.46 -13.52 0.43
N TRP A 13 0.66 -12.42 -0.28
CA TRP A 13 0.90 -11.10 0.28
C TRP A 13 -0.30 -10.19 0.08
N GLU A 14 -0.62 -9.44 1.12
CA GLU A 14 -1.60 -8.38 1.09
C GLU A 14 -0.90 -7.05 1.32
N PHE A 15 -1.30 -6.03 0.59
CA PHE A 15 -0.69 -4.72 0.61
C PHE A 15 -1.73 -3.68 0.96
N LYS A 16 -1.35 -2.74 1.82
CA LYS A 16 -2.16 -1.57 2.15
C LYS A 16 -1.29 -0.33 2.04
N ILE A 17 -1.73 0.63 1.23
CA ILE A 17 -1.19 1.97 1.19
C ILE A 17 -2.16 2.89 1.91
N GLU A 18 -1.66 3.69 2.82
CA GLU A 18 -2.44 4.68 3.55
C GLU A 18 -1.79 6.06 3.35
N GLU A 19 -2.50 6.96 2.67
CA GLU A 19 -2.12 8.36 2.53
C GLU A 19 -2.69 9.14 3.71
N ASP A 20 -1.81 9.71 4.54
CA ASP A 20 -2.21 10.63 5.59
C ASP A 20 -2.10 12.07 5.04
N TYR A 21 -3.23 12.79 5.02
CA TYR A 21 -3.26 14.20 4.60
C TYR A 21 -3.79 15.00 5.79
N PRO A 22 -3.08 16.04 6.28
CA PRO A 22 -2.02 16.84 5.65
C PRO A 22 -0.57 16.44 5.97
N GLU A 23 -0.34 15.32 6.66
CA GLU A 23 1.00 14.89 7.07
C GLU A 23 1.71 14.15 5.92
N VAL A 24 2.41 14.92 5.09
CA VAL A 24 3.32 14.56 3.96
C VAL A 24 3.98 13.17 4.06
N GLY A 25 3.21 12.10 3.87
CA GLY A 25 3.68 10.75 4.12
C GLY A 25 2.67 9.70 3.71
N VAL A 26 3.18 8.62 3.12
CA VAL A 26 2.41 7.49 2.64
C VAL A 26 2.98 6.21 3.24
N TYR A 27 2.19 5.53 4.05
CA TYR A 27 2.61 4.24 4.61
C TYR A 27 2.31 3.11 3.64
N LEU A 28 3.31 2.25 3.42
CA LEU A 28 3.14 0.95 2.77
C LEU A 28 3.23 -0.16 3.83
N TYR A 29 2.15 -0.90 3.98
CA TYR A 29 2.09 -2.11 4.80
C TYR A 29 2.03 -3.33 3.89
N VAL A 30 2.82 -4.35 4.21
CA VAL A 30 2.82 -5.66 3.59
C VAL A 30 2.54 -6.71 4.65
N PHE A 31 1.55 -7.55 4.37
CA PHE A 31 1.14 -8.65 5.22
C PHE A 31 1.41 -9.97 4.51
N GLU A 32 1.84 -10.99 5.24
CA GLU A 32 1.94 -12.37 4.77
C GLU A 32 1.19 -13.26 5.77
N ASN A 33 0.18 -14.00 5.31
CA ASN A 33 -0.67 -14.84 6.18
C ASN A 33 -1.30 -14.08 7.38
N GLY A 34 -1.64 -12.79 7.19
CA GLY A 34 -2.21 -11.94 8.23
C GLY A 34 -1.21 -11.32 9.21
N GLU A 35 0.09 -11.62 9.09
CA GLU A 35 1.15 -10.96 9.86
C GLU A 35 1.78 -9.83 9.05
N CYS A 36 1.94 -8.65 9.65
CA CYS A 36 2.65 -7.55 9.01
C CYS A 36 4.13 -7.86 8.96
N ILE A 37 4.66 -8.09 7.75
CA ILE A 37 6.08 -8.41 7.54
C ILE A 37 6.90 -7.17 7.18
N ARG A 38 6.25 -6.09 6.77
CA ARG A 38 6.92 -4.84 6.38
C ARG A 38 5.97 -3.66 6.51
N ASP A 39 6.36 -2.66 7.27
CA ASP A 39 5.77 -1.33 7.29
C ASP A 39 6.86 -0.31 6.94
N THR A 40 6.62 0.53 5.93
CA THR A 40 7.58 1.57 5.54
C THR A 40 6.85 2.85 5.19
N LEU A 41 7.32 3.97 5.74
CA LEU A 41 6.88 5.31 5.37
C LEU A 41 7.63 5.78 4.12
N GLN A 42 6.87 6.22 3.11
CA GLN A 42 7.36 6.81 1.88
C GLN A 42 6.80 8.20 1.69
N ASN A 43 7.34 8.94 0.72
CA ASN A 43 6.87 10.30 0.43
C ASN A 43 5.56 10.31 -0.39
N ASP A 44 5.37 9.32 -1.28
CA ASP A 44 4.28 9.30 -2.25
C ASP A 44 3.83 7.87 -2.58
N VAL A 45 2.57 7.71 -2.99
CA VAL A 45 1.96 6.42 -3.40
C VAL A 45 2.74 5.72 -4.51
N GLU A 46 3.27 6.47 -5.47
CA GLU A 46 4.01 5.90 -6.60
C GLU A 46 5.25 5.13 -6.13
N THR A 47 5.97 5.66 -5.14
CA THR A 47 7.13 4.99 -4.52
C THR A 47 6.70 3.67 -3.87
N CYS A 48 5.58 3.66 -3.15
CA CYS A 48 5.03 2.44 -2.56
C CYS A 48 4.69 1.38 -3.62
N LYS A 49 4.08 1.80 -4.74
CA LYS A 49 3.75 0.89 -5.85
C LYS A 49 5.01 0.34 -6.54
N GLN A 50 6.05 1.17 -6.71
CA GLN A 50 7.34 0.72 -7.25
C GLN A 50 7.99 -0.34 -6.37
N ILE A 51 8.05 -0.13 -5.05
CA ILE A 51 8.58 -1.12 -4.10
C ILE A 51 7.80 -2.43 -4.21
N ALA A 52 6.47 -2.36 -4.24
CA ALA A 52 5.65 -3.57 -4.37
C ALA A 52 5.86 -4.31 -5.71
N PHE A 53 6.09 -3.57 -6.79
CA PHE A 53 6.42 -4.15 -8.09
C PHE A 53 7.81 -4.79 -8.10
N GLU A 54 8.84 -4.09 -7.61
CA GLU A 54 10.22 -4.59 -7.63
C GLU A 54 10.41 -5.81 -6.72
N ASP A 55 9.91 -5.73 -5.49
CA ASP A 55 10.17 -6.72 -4.43
C ASP A 55 9.18 -7.91 -4.51
N TYR A 56 7.90 -7.65 -4.88
CA TYR A 56 6.83 -8.66 -4.86
C TYR A 56 6.20 -8.94 -6.23
N GLN A 57 6.62 -8.24 -7.29
CA GLN A 57 6.05 -8.36 -8.64
C GLN A 57 4.55 -8.05 -8.70
N LEU A 58 4.06 -7.19 -7.79
CA LEU A 58 2.68 -6.71 -7.79
C LEU A 58 2.51 -5.65 -8.89
N PRO A 59 1.60 -5.84 -9.86
CA PRO A 59 1.39 -4.85 -10.93
C PRO A 59 0.74 -3.57 -10.39
N PHE A 60 1.09 -2.43 -10.99
CA PHE A 60 0.58 -1.10 -10.61
C PHE A 60 -0.95 -0.95 -10.73
N ASP A 61 -1.58 -1.78 -11.55
CA ASP A 61 -3.03 -1.80 -11.79
C ASP A 61 -3.80 -2.67 -10.77
N ALA A 62 -3.10 -3.48 -9.96
CA ALA A 62 -3.75 -4.33 -8.94
C ALA A 62 -4.17 -3.57 -7.67
N TRP A 63 -3.97 -2.26 -7.63
CA TRP A 63 -4.31 -1.42 -6.49
C TRP A 63 -5.75 -0.89 -6.61
N GLU A 64 -6.57 -1.21 -5.63
CA GLU A 64 -7.96 -0.78 -5.53
C GLU A 64 -8.11 0.24 -4.40
N GLU A 65 -8.77 1.37 -4.69
CA GLU A 65 -9.11 2.35 -3.66
C GLU A 65 -10.21 1.79 -2.75
N GLU A 66 -9.93 1.72 -1.45
CA GLU A 66 -10.93 1.39 -0.45
C GLU A 66 -11.83 2.62 -0.24
N LYS A 67 -12.91 2.70 -1.01
CA LYS A 67 -13.96 3.69 -0.78
C LYS A 67 -14.72 3.30 0.49
N THR A 68 -14.45 3.98 1.60
CA THR A 68 -15.40 4.01 2.72
C THR A 68 -16.68 4.68 2.25
N ALA A 69 -17.74 3.89 2.12
CA ALA A 69 -19.11 4.33 1.76
C ALA A 69 -19.78 5.08 2.91
#